data_AF-A0A6B8RK67-F1
#
_entry.id   AF-A0A6B8RK67-F1
#
_cell.length_a   1.000
_cell.length_b   1.000
_cell.length_c   1.000
_cell.angle_alpha   90.00
_cell.angle_beta   90.00
_cell.angle_gamma   90.00
#
_symmetry.space_group_name_H-M   'P 1'
#
loop_
_entity.id
_entity.type
_entity.pdbx_description
1 polymer ?
#
loop_
_entity_poly.entity_id
_entity_poly.type
_entity_poly.pdbx_seq_one_letter_code
_entity_poly.pdbx_strand_id
1 'polypeptide(L)'
;MELKSEVRIALENINFYERNRALAKKYDFDLKKTMRRYDNLEVIRIFNDLGYSAEYDNIEDGFLIVEKDTLLKFQFSFDLKYSIVNLIWAIWVEK
;
A
#
# COMPACT_ATOMS: atom_id res chain seq x y z
N MET A 1 16.98 3.99 -21.45
CA MET A 1 16.72 5.09 -20.49
C MET A 1 17.90 5.11 -19.54
N GLU A 2 18.69 6.19 -19.53
CA GLU A 2 19.84 6.30 -18.62
C GLU A 2 19.40 6.86 -17.27
N LEU A 3 19.94 6.30 -16.19
CA LEU A 3 19.71 6.80 -14.83
C LEU A 3 20.49 8.09 -14.62
N LYS A 4 19.89 9.03 -13.87
CA LYS A 4 20.62 10.19 -13.35
C LYS A 4 21.84 9.73 -12.54
N SER A 5 22.94 10.47 -12.62
CA SER A 5 24.21 10.16 -11.98
C SER A 5 24.08 9.92 -10.47
N GLU A 6 23.29 10.74 -9.79
CA GLU A 6 23.10 10.66 -8.34
C GLU A 6 22.39 9.36 -7.94
N VAL A 7 21.41 8.95 -8.75
CA VAL A 7 20.66 7.70 -8.53
C VAL A 7 21.56 6.50 -8.74
N ARG A 8 22.38 6.48 -9.81
CA ARG A 8 23.31 5.39 -10.06
C ARG A 8 24.30 5.23 -8.91
N ILE A 9 24.95 6.31 -8.48
CA ILE A 9 25.93 6.30 -7.38
C ILE A 9 25.27 5.81 -6.08
N ALA A 10 24.06 6.28 -5.78
CA ALA A 10 23.33 5.82 -4.60
C ALA A 10 23.06 4.30 -4.66
N LEU A 11 22.59 3.78 -5.81
CA LEU A 11 22.30 2.36 -6.00
C LEU A 11 23.55 1.47 -5.92
N GLU A 12 24.68 1.94 -6.46
CA GLU A 12 25.98 1.25 -6.37
C GLU A 12 26.47 1.21 -4.91
N ASN A 13 26.43 2.34 -4.21
CA ASN A 13 26.89 2.45 -2.82
C ASN A 13 26.07 1.59 -1.84
N ILE A 14 24.76 1.44 -2.07
CA ILE A 14 23.93 0.55 -1.24
C ILE A 14 24.02 -0.93 -1.64
N ASN A 15 24.84 -1.26 -2.65
CA ASN A 15 24.90 -2.57 -3.30
C ASN A 15 23.49 -3.07 -3.62
N PHE A 16 22.73 -2.25 -4.35
CA PHE A 16 21.29 -2.42 -4.52
C PHE A 16 20.93 -3.82 -4.99
N TYR A 17 21.65 -4.36 -5.97
CA TYR A 17 21.35 -5.68 -6.53
C TYR A 17 21.43 -6.78 -5.46
N GLU A 18 22.55 -6.90 -4.75
CA GLU A 18 22.71 -7.95 -3.73
C GLU A 18 21.77 -7.73 -2.55
N ARG A 19 21.58 -6.48 -2.13
CA ARG A 19 20.68 -6.14 -1.04
C ARG A 19 19.23 -6.45 -1.39
N ASN A 20 18.78 -6.06 -2.58
CA ASN A 20 17.44 -6.34 -3.07
C ASN A 20 17.21 -7.85 -3.19
N ARG A 21 18.18 -8.59 -3.77
CA ARG A 21 18.13 -10.04 -3.88
C ARG A 21 18.06 -10.73 -2.52
N ALA A 22 18.87 -10.29 -1.55
CA ALA A 22 18.86 -10.83 -0.20
C ALA A 22 17.51 -10.56 0.52
N LEU A 23 16.96 -9.36 0.36
CA LEU A 23 15.63 -9.01 0.89
C LEU A 23 14.54 -9.84 0.23
N ALA A 24 14.52 -9.93 -1.10
CA ALA A 24 13.55 -10.72 -1.85
C ALA A 24 13.58 -12.19 -1.42
N LYS A 25 14.77 -12.77 -1.21
CA LYS A 25 14.91 -14.14 -0.70
C LYS A 25 14.46 -14.28 0.75
N LYS A 26 14.81 -13.31 1.61
CA LYS A 26 14.47 -13.33 3.05
C LYS A 26 12.96 -13.23 3.27
N TYR A 27 12.28 -12.43 2.46
CA TYR A 27 10.85 -12.20 2.51
C TYR A 27 10.13 -12.88 1.34
N ASP A 28 10.73 -13.94 0.79
CA ASP A 28 10.11 -14.72 -0.27
C ASP A 28 8.81 -15.34 0.28
N PHE A 29 7.71 -15.12 -0.42
CA PHE A 29 6.41 -15.58 0.00
C PHE A 29 5.83 -16.52 -1.05
N ASP A 30 5.24 -17.60 -0.59
CA ASP A 30 4.61 -18.56 -1.50
C ASP A 30 3.33 -17.95 -2.08
N LEU A 31 3.39 -17.56 -3.36
CA LEU A 31 2.25 -17.05 -4.11
C LEU A 31 1.04 -18.00 -4.09
N LYS A 32 1.22 -19.31 -3.84
CA LYS A 32 0.13 -20.28 -3.70
C LYS A 32 -0.58 -20.18 -2.36
N LYS A 33 0.07 -19.62 -1.33
CA LYS A 33 -0.52 -19.34 -0.01
C LYS A 33 -1.19 -17.97 0.05
N THR A 34 -1.19 -17.22 -1.04
CA THR A 34 -1.90 -15.94 -1.10
C THR A 34 -3.41 -16.17 -1.14
N MET A 35 -4.12 -15.41 -0.32
CA MET A 35 -5.53 -15.11 -0.49
C MET A 35 -5.69 -14.43 -1.85
N ARG A 36 -6.10 -15.23 -2.84
CA ARG A 36 -6.46 -14.74 -4.17
C ARG A 36 -7.84 -14.07 -4.21
N ARG A 37 -8.66 -14.33 -3.19
CA ARG A 37 -10.01 -13.80 -3.03
C ARG A 37 -10.24 -13.47 -1.56
N TYR A 38 -10.79 -12.30 -1.32
CA TYR A 38 -11.29 -11.83 -0.04
C TYR A 38 -12.68 -11.25 -0.27
N ASP A 39 -13.51 -11.25 0.76
CA ASP A 39 -14.82 -10.59 0.70
C ASP A 39 -14.66 -9.12 1.09
N ASN A 40 -14.97 -8.22 0.15
CA ASN A 40 -14.86 -6.79 0.39
C ASN A 40 -15.74 -6.33 1.57
N LEU A 41 -16.90 -6.98 1.78
CA LEU A 41 -17.77 -6.67 2.92
C LEU A 41 -17.13 -7.05 4.24
N GLU A 42 -16.40 -8.16 4.29
CA GLU A 42 -15.67 -8.59 5.48
C GLU A 42 -14.52 -7.63 5.79
N VAL A 43 -13.81 -7.16 4.76
CA VAL A 43 -12.76 -6.14 4.93
C VAL A 43 -13.35 -4.86 5.50
N ILE A 44 -14.44 -4.34 4.91
CA ILE A 44 -15.15 -3.15 5.42
C ILE A 44 -15.60 -3.37 6.87
N ARG A 45 -16.14 -4.54 7.20
CA ARG A 45 -16.57 -4.89 8.55
C ARG A 45 -15.41 -4.81 9.56
N ILE A 46 -14.25 -5.37 9.23
CA ILE A 46 -13.05 -5.31 10.07
C ILE A 46 -12.62 -3.86 10.33
N PHE A 47 -12.60 -3.01 9.30
CA PHE A 47 -12.23 -1.61 9.49
C PHE A 47 -13.24 -0.82 10.33
N ASN A 48 -14.54 -1.07 10.12
CA ASN A 48 -15.58 -0.48 10.96
C ASN A 48 -15.45 -0.91 12.43
N ASP A 49 -15.14 -2.19 12.69
CA ASP A 49 -14.88 -2.72 14.05
C ASP A 49 -13.65 -2.04 14.70
N LEU A 50 -12.69 -1.58 13.89
CA LEU A 50 -11.51 -0.82 14.34
C LEU A 50 -11.80 0.69 14.51
N GLY A 51 -13.01 1.15 14.20
CA GLY A 51 -13.42 2.55 14.31
C GLY A 51 -13.14 3.40 13.08
N TYR A 52 -12.82 2.78 11.94
CA TYR A 52 -12.59 3.48 10.66
C TYR A 52 -13.72 3.23 9.68
N SER A 53 -14.29 4.30 9.12
CA SER A 53 -15.30 4.19 8.06
C SER A 53 -14.61 3.89 6.73
N ALA A 54 -14.51 2.60 6.39
CA ALA A 54 -13.93 2.16 5.12
C ALA A 54 -15.01 2.04 4.03
N GLU A 55 -14.68 2.51 2.83
CA GLU A 55 -15.49 2.35 1.62
C GLU A 55 -14.68 1.59 0.57
N TYR A 56 -15.36 0.81 -0.28
CA TYR A 56 -14.74 0.12 -1.40
C TYR A 56 -14.91 0.94 -2.69
N ASP A 57 -13.79 1.22 -3.35
CA ASP A 57 -13.73 1.86 -4.66
C ASP A 57 -13.65 0.80 -5.77
N ASN A 58 -14.74 0.66 -6.52
CA ASN A 58 -14.83 -0.28 -7.64
C ASN A 58 -13.94 0.10 -8.84
N ILE A 59 -13.52 1.36 -8.95
CA ILE A 59 -12.71 1.85 -10.08
C ILE A 59 -11.24 1.52 -9.84
N GLU A 60 -10.74 1.86 -8.65
CA GLU A 60 -9.35 1.58 -8.25
C GLU A 60 -9.15 0.14 -7.73
N ASP A 61 -10.25 -0.62 -7.55
CA ASP A 61 -10.24 -2.00 -7.04
C ASP A 61 -9.52 -2.08 -5.68
N GLY A 62 -9.96 -1.21 -4.77
CA GLY A 62 -9.33 -0.98 -3.47
C GLY A 62 -10.28 -0.34 -2.47
N PHE A 63 -9.76 0.01 -1.31
CA PHE A 63 -10.50 0.59 -0.20
C PHE A 63 -10.00 1.99 0.10
N LEU A 64 -10.88 2.82 0.64
CA LEU A 64 -10.54 4.16 1.11
C LEU A 64 -11.11 4.38 2.50
N ILE A 65 -10.34 5.08 3.33
CA ILE A 65 -10.78 5.66 4.60
C ILE A 65 -10.51 7.14 4.50
N VAL A 66 -11.52 7.95 4.78
CA VAL A 66 -11.41 9.41 4.75
C VAL A 66 -11.76 9.95 6.12
N GLU A 67 -10.77 10.56 6.76
CA GLU A 67 -10.94 11.28 8.01
C GLU A 67 -10.88 12.78 7.73
N LYS A 68 -11.79 13.53 8.34
CA LYS A 68 -11.89 14.98 8.18
C LYS A 68 -11.71 15.67 9.53
N ASP A 69 -10.81 16.62 9.55
CA ASP A 69 -10.73 17.66 10.57
C ASP A 69 -11.18 19.00 9.96
N THR A 70 -11.37 20.02 10.79
CA THR A 70 -11.83 21.37 10.43
C THR A 70 -11.04 22.04 9.31
N LEU A 71 -9.76 21.67 9.12
CA LEU A 71 -8.87 22.26 8.12
C LEU A 71 -8.24 21.23 7.18
N LEU A 72 -8.23 19.95 7.58
CA LEU A 72 -7.46 18.92 6.92
C LEU A 72 -8.33 17.72 6.58
N LYS A 73 -8.09 17.16 5.40
CA LYS A 73 -8.63 15.89 4.99
C LYS A 73 -7.50 14.89 4.87
N PHE A 74 -7.62 13.80 5.61
CA PHE A 74 -6.72 12.66 5.55
C PHE A 74 -7.41 11.55 4.76
N GLN A 75 -6.71 11.00 3.78
CA GLN A 75 -7.18 9.85 3.02
C GLN A 75 -6.15 8.73 3.14
N PHE A 76 -6.63 7.55 3.50
CA PHE A 76 -5.89 6.30 3.43
C PHE A 76 -6.52 5.43 2.36
N SER A 77 -5.78 5.13 1.30
CA SER A 77 -6.19 4.20 0.25
C SER A 77 -5.39 2.92 0.39
N PHE A 78 -6.03 1.76 0.30
CA PHE A 78 -5.33 0.49 0.38
C PHE A 78 -5.95 -0.59 -0.49
N ASP A 79 -5.12 -1.52 -0.96
CA ASP A 79 -5.57 -2.73 -1.65
C ASP A 79 -4.94 -3.97 -1.01
N LEU A 80 -5.59 -5.12 -1.20
CA LEU A 80 -5.22 -6.40 -0.57
C LEU A 80 -4.80 -7.44 -1.62
N LYS A 81 -4.10 -7.02 -2.67
CA LYS A 81 -3.73 -7.91 -3.78
C LYS A 81 -2.66 -8.91 -3.35
N TYR A 82 -2.89 -10.19 -3.66
CA TYR A 82 -1.96 -11.28 -3.33
C TYR A 82 -1.61 -11.37 -1.83
N SER A 83 -2.54 -11.02 -0.94
CA SER A 83 -2.27 -10.95 0.52
C SER A 83 -1.20 -9.94 0.91
N ILE A 84 -0.91 -8.98 0.03
CA ILE A 84 -0.08 -7.83 0.30
C ILE A 84 -1.02 -6.66 0.54
N VAL A 85 -0.78 -5.93 1.62
CA VAL A 85 -1.45 -4.65 1.89
C VAL A 85 -0.61 -3.56 1.22
N ASN A 86 -1.12 -2.96 0.16
CA ASN A 86 -0.58 -1.68 -0.32
C ASN A 86 -1.31 -0.56 0.41
N LEU A 87 -0.59 0.35 1.05
CA LEU A 87 -1.16 1.48 1.77
C LEU A 87 -0.59 2.78 1.20
N ILE A 88 -1.48 3.68 0.80
CA ILE A 88 -1.19 5.03 0.34
C ILE A 88 -1.91 5.99 1.28
N TRP A 89 -1.25 7.07 1.66
CA TRP A 89 -1.85 8.11 2.49
C TRP A 89 -1.65 9.45 1.81
N ALA A 90 -2.65 10.30 1.90
CA ALA A 90 -2.62 11.65 1.37
C ALA A 90 -3.29 12.63 2.33
N ILE A 91 -2.78 13.86 2.33
CA ILE A 91 -3.27 14.94 3.17
C ILE A 91 -3.54 16.14 2.29
N TRP A 92 -4.69 16.76 2.50
CA TRP A 92 -5.13 17.93 1.76
C TRP A 92 -5.69 18.97 2.73
N VAL A 93 -5.58 20.24 2.39
CA VAL A 93 -6.33 21.30 3.07
C VAL A 93 -7.75 21.28 2.53
N GLU A 94 -8.75 21.18 3.40
CA GLU A 94 -10.15 21.27 3.00
C GLU A 94 -10.42 22.72 2.55
N LYS A 95 -10.87 22.89 1.30
CA LYS A 95 -11.15 24.22 0.72
C LYS A 95 -12.55 24.70 1.06
#